data_AF-A0A931WK69-F1
#
_entry.id   AF-A0A931WK69-F1
#
_cell.length_a   1.000
_cell.length_b   1.000
_cell.length_c   1.000
_cell.angle_alpha   90.00
_cell.angle_beta   90.00
_cell.angle_gamma   90.00
#
_symmetry.space_group_name_H-M   'P 1'
#
loop_
_entity.id
_entity.type
_entity.pdbx_description
1 polymer ?
#
loop_
_entity_poly.entity_id
_entity_poly.type
_entity_poly.pdbx_seq_one_letter_code
_entity_poly.pdbx_strand_id
1 'polypeptide(L)'
;ISPASAYGLMQLLPSTAARVAKRLSLDFFTAERLFEPELNLRLGSHYLKELRQQFPQSLPKAIAAYNAGETAVARWEKEIPAQDEEEFIERIPYAETRLYVKLVLRNHRIYTRLYNRDR
;
A
#
# COMPACT_ATOMS: atom_id res chain seq x y z
N ILE A 1 6.83 9.46 12.67
CA ILE A 1 7.77 8.42 12.19
C ILE A 1 7.40 7.13 12.89
N SER A 2 7.20 6.04 12.17
CA SER A 2 6.99 4.73 12.80
C SER A 2 8.32 4.11 13.22
N PRO A 3 8.33 3.08 14.10
CA PRO A 3 9.53 2.29 14.40
C PRO A 3 10.21 1.70 13.15
N ALA A 4 9.46 1.50 12.06
CA ALA A 4 9.95 1.04 10.76
C ALA A 4 10.45 2.18 9.84
N SER A 5 10.64 3.38 10.38
CA SER A 5 11.05 4.58 9.63
C SER A 5 10.09 4.95 8.49
N ALA A 6 8.77 4.83 8.73
CA ALA A 6 7.73 5.33 7.81
C ALA A 6 7.27 6.75 8.19
N TYR A 7 6.97 7.57 7.17
CA TYR A 7 6.75 9.01 7.31
C TYR A 7 5.39 9.48 6.78
N GLY A 8 4.81 10.47 7.47
CA GLY A 8 3.60 11.18 7.06
C GLY A 8 2.30 10.37 7.06
N LEU A 9 1.26 10.94 6.45
CA LEU A 9 -0.12 10.41 6.48
C LEU A 9 -0.24 8.99 5.92
N MET A 10 0.44 8.74 4.80
CA MET A 10 0.41 7.47 4.07
C MET A 10 1.55 6.52 4.47
N GLN A 11 2.30 6.85 5.54
CA GLN A 11 3.37 6.03 6.12
C GLN A 11 4.34 5.50 5.05
N LEU A 12 4.93 6.41 4.28
CA LEU A 12 5.88 6.05 3.22
C LEU A 12 7.28 5.80 3.79
N LEU A 13 7.93 4.74 3.32
CA LEU A 13 9.38 4.58 3.49
C LEU A 13 10.12 5.60 2.60
N PRO A 14 11.21 6.23 3.08
CA PRO A 14 11.99 7.18 2.27
C PRO A 14 12.48 6.60 0.95
N SER A 15 12.87 5.32 0.91
CA SER A 15 13.31 4.63 -0.31
C SER A 15 12.18 4.50 -1.34
N THR A 16 10.98 4.12 -0.90
CA THR A 16 9.78 4.04 -1.75
C THR A 16 9.42 5.43 -2.28
N ALA A 17 9.40 6.43 -1.41
CA ALA A 17 9.09 7.81 -1.79
C ALA A 17 10.10 8.37 -2.80
N ALA A 18 11.40 8.14 -2.61
CA ALA A 18 12.44 8.57 -3.55
C ALA A 18 12.25 7.95 -4.94
N ARG A 19 11.93 6.64 -5.01
CA ARG A 19 11.65 5.94 -6.27
C ARG A 19 10.45 6.56 -7.00
N VAL A 20 9.37 6.84 -6.28
CA VAL A 20 8.15 7.44 -6.86
C VAL A 20 8.38 8.90 -7.26
N ALA A 21 9.09 9.68 -6.44
CA ALA A 21 9.46 11.06 -6.74
C ALA A 21 10.28 11.15 -8.05
N LYS A 22 11.24 10.23 -8.25
CA LYS A 22 12.01 10.14 -9.49
C LYS A 22 11.14 9.89 -10.72
N ARG A 23 10.12 9.02 -10.62
CA ARG A 23 9.17 8.74 -11.71
C ARG A 23 8.27 9.92 -12.03
N LEU A 24 7.98 10.75 -11.02
CA LEU A 24 7.19 11.97 -11.15
C LEU A 24 8.01 13.21 -11.52
N SER A 25 9.31 13.05 -11.80
CA SER A 25 10.23 14.15 -12.10
C SER A 25 10.19 15.26 -11.04
N LEU A 26 10.07 14.88 -9.76
CA LEU A 26 10.14 15.81 -8.65
C LEU A 26 11.61 15.99 -8.25
N ASP A 27 12.14 17.18 -8.49
CA ASP A 27 13.48 17.55 -8.08
C ASP A 27 13.58 17.71 -6.55
N PHE A 28 14.76 17.42 -5.99
CA PHE A 28 15.11 17.66 -4.58
C PHE A 28 14.15 17.01 -3.56
N PHE A 29 14.05 15.68 -3.59
CA PHE A 29 13.36 14.89 -2.56
C PHE A 29 14.25 14.69 -1.31
N THR A 30 13.70 14.98 -0.13
CA THR A 30 14.25 14.56 1.17
C THR A 30 13.17 13.88 2.01
N ALA A 31 13.58 13.05 2.97
CA ALA A 31 12.64 12.29 3.80
C ALA A 31 11.76 13.20 4.68
N GLU A 32 12.27 14.35 5.12
CA GLU A 32 11.57 15.32 5.96
C GLU A 32 10.35 15.91 5.24
N ARG A 33 10.44 16.08 3.92
CA ARG A 33 9.32 16.57 3.11
C ARG A 33 8.13 15.61 3.10
N LEU A 34 8.30 14.35 3.51
CA LEU A 34 7.19 13.43 3.69
C LEU A 34 6.24 13.83 4.83
N PHE A 35 6.59 14.82 5.66
CA PHE A 35 5.65 15.43 6.60
C PHE A 35 4.73 16.47 5.95
N GLU A 36 5.03 16.96 4.73
CA GLU A 36 4.14 17.80 3.95
C GLU A 36 2.94 16.95 3.49
N PRO A 37 1.70 17.22 3.97
CA PRO A 37 0.55 16.36 3.69
C PRO A 37 0.27 16.16 2.19
N GLU A 38 0.37 17.24 1.40
CA GLU A 38 0.09 17.21 -0.04
C GLU A 38 1.11 16.35 -0.80
N LEU A 39 2.41 16.51 -0.50
CA LEU A 39 3.46 15.68 -1.09
C LEU A 39 3.30 14.21 -0.70
N ASN A 40 3.04 13.94 0.58
CA ASN A 40 2.88 12.58 1.08
C ASN A 40 1.68 11.87 0.42
N LEU A 41 0.55 12.56 0.30
CA LEU A 41 -0.63 12.06 -0.39
C LEU A 41 -0.38 11.85 -1.88
N ARG A 42 0.32 12.77 -2.55
CA ARG A 42 0.64 12.65 -3.98
C ARG A 42 1.53 11.44 -4.25
N LEU A 43 2.61 11.29 -3.50
CA LEU A 43 3.54 10.17 -3.64
C LEU A 43 2.87 8.84 -3.28
N GLY A 44 2.15 8.79 -2.15
CA GLY A 44 1.52 7.56 -1.69
C GLY A 44 0.36 7.12 -2.57
N SER A 45 -0.44 8.05 -3.09
CA SER A 45 -1.50 7.74 -4.05
C SER A 45 -0.95 7.25 -5.37
N HIS A 46 0.16 7.83 -5.85
CA HIS A 46 0.82 7.33 -7.05
C HIS A 46 1.38 5.92 -6.84
N TYR A 47 2.03 5.67 -5.70
CA TYR A 47 2.53 4.33 -5.37
C TYR A 47 1.39 3.31 -5.29
N LEU A 48 0.29 3.64 -4.61
CA LEU A 48 -0.88 2.78 -4.53
C LEU A 48 -1.48 2.48 -5.92
N LYS A 49 -1.48 3.47 -6.82
CA LYS A 49 -1.91 3.28 -8.22
C LYS A 49 -1.01 2.30 -8.96
N GLU A 50 0.30 2.40 -8.82
CA GLU A 50 1.26 1.46 -9.43
C GLU A 50 1.02 0.03 -8.93
N LEU A 51 0.82 -0.15 -7.62
CA LEU A 51 0.50 -1.47 -7.04
C LEU A 51 -0.85 -1.99 -7.56
N ARG A 52 -1.86 -1.13 -7.67
CA ARG A 52 -3.16 -1.52 -8.24
C ARG A 52 -3.03 -1.99 -9.69
N GLN A 53 -2.16 -1.36 -10.48
CA GLN A 53 -1.85 -1.75 -11.85
C GLN A 53 -1.06 -3.06 -11.92
N GLN A 54 -0.13 -3.29 -10.98
CA GLN A 54 0.66 -4.51 -10.88
C GLN A 54 -0.19 -5.73 -10.47
N PHE A 55 -1.21 -5.52 -9.64
CA PHE A 55 -2.14 -6.57 -9.18
C PHE A 55 -3.57 -6.29 -9.66
N PRO A 56 -3.86 -6.26 -10.97
CA PRO A 56 -5.10 -5.74 -11.53
C PRO A 56 -6.34 -6.55 -11.11
N GLN A 57 -6.18 -7.83 -10.81
CA GLN A 57 -7.27 -8.71 -10.37
C GLN A 57 -7.29 -8.96 -8.88
N SER A 58 -6.39 -8.33 -8.09
CA SER A 58 -6.40 -8.55 -6.65
C SER A 58 -6.04 -7.32 -5.84
N LEU A 59 -7.08 -6.72 -5.24
CA LEU A 59 -6.93 -5.61 -4.32
C LEU A 59 -6.19 -6.01 -3.02
N PRO A 60 -6.47 -7.18 -2.40
CA PRO A 60 -5.72 -7.64 -1.24
C PRO A 60 -4.21 -7.74 -1.49
N LYS A 61 -3.77 -8.21 -2.66
CA LYS A 61 -2.35 -8.26 -3.03
C LYS A 61 -1.73 -6.87 -3.15
N ALA A 62 -2.43 -5.92 -3.76
CA ALA A 62 -1.97 -4.54 -3.84
C ALA A 62 -1.81 -3.91 -2.44
N ILE A 63 -2.78 -4.13 -1.55
CA ILE A 63 -2.72 -3.63 -0.15
C ILE A 63 -1.58 -4.31 0.62
N ALA A 64 -1.40 -5.63 0.44
CA ALA A 64 -0.32 -6.37 1.08
C ALA A 64 1.05 -5.86 0.60
N ALA A 65 1.21 -5.58 -0.69
CA ALA A 65 2.44 -5.05 -1.27
C ALA A 65 2.74 -3.62 -0.78
N TYR A 66 1.71 -2.83 -0.47
CA TYR A 66 1.89 -1.51 0.12
C TYR A 66 2.55 -1.58 1.50
N ASN A 67 2.17 -2.59 2.31
CA ASN A 67 2.69 -2.77 3.67
C ASN A 67 3.97 -3.60 3.74
N ALA A 68 4.05 -4.72 3.02
CA ALA A 68 5.16 -5.68 3.09
C ALA A 68 6.17 -5.59 1.94
N GLY A 69 5.87 -4.78 0.92
CA GLY A 69 6.67 -4.65 -0.30
C GLY A 69 6.31 -5.65 -1.41
N GLU A 70 6.52 -5.22 -2.65
CA GLU A 70 6.23 -5.99 -3.88
C GLU A 70 6.95 -7.35 -3.90
N THR A 71 8.22 -7.39 -3.47
CA THR A 71 9.04 -8.61 -3.45
C THR A 71 8.49 -9.67 -2.49
N ALA A 72 7.96 -9.27 -1.34
CA ALA A 72 7.38 -10.20 -0.38
C ALA A 72 6.12 -10.86 -0.96
N VAL A 73 5.24 -10.05 -1.57
CA VAL A 73 4.01 -10.55 -2.22
C VAL A 73 4.34 -11.45 -3.41
N ALA A 74 5.29 -11.08 -4.26
CA ALA A 74 5.72 -11.89 -5.39
C ALA A 74 6.30 -13.26 -4.97
N ARG A 75 6.93 -13.34 -3.79
CA ARG A 75 7.35 -14.62 -3.20
C ARG A 75 6.13 -15.42 -2.73
N TRP A 76 5.21 -14.79 -2.00
CA TRP A 76 4.01 -15.46 -1.49
C TRP A 76 3.11 -15.98 -2.61
N GLU A 77 3.00 -15.29 -3.74
CA GLU A 77 2.24 -15.78 -4.90
C GLU A 77 2.79 -17.10 -5.47
N LYS A 78 4.07 -17.39 -5.29
CA LYS A 78 4.67 -18.66 -5.71
C LYS A 78 4.42 -19.78 -4.69
N GLU A 79 4.33 -19.42 -3.41
CA GLU A 79 4.22 -20.35 -2.28
C GLU A 79 2.76 -20.64 -1.88
N ILE A 80 1.84 -19.73 -2.23
CA ILE A 80 0.41 -19.80 -1.93
C ILE A 80 -0.32 -20.00 -3.26
N PRO A 81 -0.60 -21.25 -3.67
CA PRO A 81 -1.39 -21.55 -4.86
C PRO A 81 -2.87 -21.32 -4.58
N ALA A 82 -3.24 -20.13 -4.08
CA ALA A 82 -4.63 -19.75 -3.85
C ALA A 82 -5.15 -19.01 -5.07
N GLN A 83 -6.20 -19.54 -5.69
CA GLN A 83 -7.03 -18.79 -6.64
C GLN A 83 -8.00 -17.85 -5.91
N ASP A 84 -8.24 -18.13 -4.63
CA ASP A 84 -9.15 -17.39 -3.78
C ASP A 84 -8.44 -16.27 -2.99
N GLU A 85 -9.07 -15.08 -2.96
CA GLU A 85 -8.51 -13.92 -2.28
C GLU A 85 -8.54 -14.03 -0.75
N GLU A 86 -9.54 -14.70 -0.19
CA GLU A 86 -9.67 -14.88 1.26
C GLU A 86 -8.63 -15.87 1.76
N GLU A 87 -8.41 -16.98 1.05
CA GLU A 87 -7.33 -17.91 1.33
C GLU A 87 -5.96 -17.23 1.25
N PHE A 88 -5.73 -16.40 0.22
CA PHE A 88 -4.49 -15.61 0.13
C PHE A 88 -4.29 -14.75 1.38
N ILE A 89 -5.31 -14.00 1.82
CA ILE A 89 -5.23 -13.14 3.01
C ILE A 89 -4.88 -13.95 4.25
N GLU A 90 -5.56 -15.08 4.50
CA GLU A 90 -5.30 -15.89 5.69
C GLU A 90 -3.90 -16.51 5.69
N ARG A 91 -3.37 -16.82 4.51
CA ARG A 91 -2.04 -17.43 4.34
C ARG A 91 -0.89 -16.43 4.28
N ILE A 92 -1.13 -15.12 4.32
CA ILE A 92 -0.06 -14.12 4.44
C ILE A 92 0.82 -14.45 5.67
N PRO A 93 2.12 -14.75 5.49
CA PRO A 93 2.98 -15.17 6.59
C PRO A 93 3.21 -14.09 7.66
N TYR A 94 3.21 -12.82 7.25
CA TYR A 94 3.41 -11.71 8.17
C TYR A 94 2.09 -11.38 8.86
N ALA A 95 2.00 -11.68 10.16
CA ALA A 95 0.79 -11.45 10.94
C ALA A 95 0.33 -9.99 10.93
N GLU A 96 1.27 -9.04 10.99
CA GLU A 96 1.01 -7.61 10.86
C GLU A 96 0.39 -7.28 9.50
N THR A 97 0.99 -7.74 8.40
CA THR A 97 0.47 -7.51 7.05
C THR A 97 -0.91 -8.13 6.84
N ARG A 98 -1.13 -9.34 7.36
CA ARG A 98 -2.45 -10.00 7.32
C ARG A 98 -3.51 -9.16 8.02
N LEU A 99 -3.22 -8.66 9.22
CA LEU A 99 -4.12 -7.78 9.96
C LEU A 99 -4.33 -6.45 9.22
N TYR A 100 -3.26 -5.86 8.70
CA TYR A 100 -3.29 -4.62 7.92
C TYR A 100 -4.25 -4.74 6.72
N VAL A 101 -4.13 -5.81 5.92
CA VAL A 101 -5.00 -6.04 4.76
C VAL A 101 -6.47 -6.13 5.19
N LYS A 102 -6.79 -6.90 6.24
CA LYS A 102 -8.17 -7.01 6.76
C LYS A 102 -8.72 -5.65 7.20
N LEU A 103 -7.94 -4.85 7.91
CA LEU A 103 -8.34 -3.52 8.38
C LEU A 103 -8.58 -2.55 7.23
N VAL A 104 -7.69 -2.51 6.23
CA VAL A 104 -7.84 -1.65 5.06
C VAL A 104 -9.07 -2.04 4.24
N LEU A 105 -9.31 -3.33 3.98
CA LEU A 105 -10.50 -3.79 3.25
C LEU A 105 -11.79 -3.45 4.00
N ARG A 106 -11.82 -3.64 5.33
CA ARG A 106 -12.96 -3.24 6.16
C ARG A 106 -13.23 -1.75 6.06
N ASN A 107 -12.18 -0.92 6.24
CA ASN A 107 -12.32 0.53 6.19
C ASN A 107 -12.71 1.00 4.78
N HIS A 108 -12.17 0.39 3.73
CA HIS A 108 -12.56 0.67 2.35
C HIS A 108 -14.06 0.43 2.14
N ARG A 109 -14.61 -0.71 2.60
CA ARG A 109 -16.04 -1.00 2.53
C ARG A 109 -16.88 0.05 3.29
N ILE A 110 -16.43 0.47 4.47
CA ILE A 110 -17.10 1.50 5.28
C ILE A 110 -17.09 2.85 4.54
N TYR A 111 -15.94 3.33 4.08
CA TYR A 111 -15.82 4.59 3.36
C TYR A 111 -16.60 4.58 2.05
N THR A 112 -16.56 3.48 1.28
CA THR A 112 -17.37 3.33 0.07
C THR A 112 -18.87 3.46 0.40
N ARG A 113 -19.34 2.86 1.49
CA ARG A 113 -20.75 3.00 1.90
C ARG A 113 -21.09 4.42 2.32
N LEU A 114 -20.21 5.11 3.05
CA LEU A 114 -20.44 6.50 3.48
C LEU A 114 -20.49 7.44 2.28
N TYR A 115 -19.48 7.41 1.42
CA TYR A 115 -19.38 8.32 0.28
C TYR A 115 -20.29 7.96 -0.91
N ASN A 116 -20.78 6.72 -1.01
CA ASN A 116 -21.82 6.36 -1.98
C ASN A 116 -23.23 6.65 -1.48
N ARG A 117 -23.44 6.89 -0.18
CA ARG A 117 -24.73 7.37 0.35
C ARG A 117 -24.96 8.86 0.07
N ASP A 118 -23.87 9.60 -0.12
CA ASP A 118 -23.89 11.04 -0.41
C ASP A 118 -23.92 11.33 -1.93
N ARG A 119 -24.14 10.30 -2.76
CA ARG A 119 -24.30 10.39 -4.22
C ARG A 119 -25.73 10.08 -4.64
#